data_AF-A0A256W7B1-F1
#
_entry.id   AF-A0A256W7B1-F1
#
_cell.length_a   1.000
_cell.length_b   1.000
_cell.length_c   1.000
_cell.angle_alpha   90.00
_cell.angle_beta   90.00
_cell.angle_gamma   90.00
#
_symmetry.space_group_name_H-M   'P 1'
#
loop_
_entity.id
_entity.type
_entity.pdbx_description
1 polymer ?
#
loop_
_entity_poly.entity_id
_entity_poly.type
_entity_poly.pdbx_seq_one_letter_code
_entity_poly.pdbx_strand_id
1 'polypeptide(L)'
;MKLFSSDFMMEMMDGNVSEVIAIAEMFLDLGPKMLEDIGEAIDKEDWLRAGKAAHKLKSSLMLWRINSLVELAVSIENNGYQKSNTEDIKSDFIELKKGLNIALGQMKEEFSL
;
A
#
# COMPACT_ATOMS: atom_id res chain seq x y z
N MET A 1 15.01 0.27 9.18
CA MET A 1 14.98 1.18 8.02
C MET A 1 13.59 1.77 7.90
N LYS A 2 13.45 3.09 7.79
CA LYS A 2 12.14 3.75 7.61
C LYS A 2 11.63 3.49 6.20
N LEU A 3 10.38 3.08 6.05
CA LEU A 3 9.77 2.71 4.76
C LEU A 3 8.93 3.83 4.13
N PHE A 4 8.47 4.80 4.93
CA PHE A 4 7.58 5.87 4.48
C PHE A 4 8.21 7.25 4.72
N SER A 5 7.65 8.28 4.07
CA SER A 5 7.90 9.69 4.36
C SER A 5 6.57 10.46 4.29
N SER A 6 6.38 11.39 5.24
CA SER A 6 5.23 12.28 5.30
C SER A 6 5.48 13.62 4.60
N ASP A 7 6.66 13.85 4.02
CA ASP A 7 7.07 15.15 3.46
C ASP A 7 6.12 15.63 2.36
N PHE A 8 5.68 14.71 1.49
CA PHE A 8 4.72 15.03 0.44
C PHE A 8 3.35 15.43 1.00
N MET A 9 2.87 14.72 2.02
CA MET A 9 1.61 15.05 2.69
C MET A 9 1.71 16.39 3.41
N MET A 10 2.83 16.65 4.08
CA MET A 10 3.11 17.92 4.74
C MET A 10 3.12 19.08 3.73
N GLU A 11 3.74 18.91 2.56
CA GLU A 11 3.71 19.90 1.47
C GLU A 11 2.30 20.12 0.94
N MET A 12 1.55 19.04 0.67
CA MET A 12 0.18 19.11 0.15
C MET A 12 -0.79 19.83 1.10
N MET A 13 -0.59 19.67 2.41
CA MET A 13 -1.43 20.28 3.45
C MET A 13 -0.88 21.63 3.94
N ASP A 14 0.05 22.25 3.22
CA ASP A 14 0.69 23.53 3.58
C ASP A 14 1.25 23.55 5.02
N GLY A 15 1.84 22.42 5.44
CA GLY A 15 2.40 22.23 6.78
C GLY A 15 1.37 21.92 7.87
N ASN A 16 0.08 21.74 7.55
CA ASN A 16 -0.95 21.44 8.53
C ASN A 16 -0.84 19.99 9.07
N VAL A 17 -0.13 19.85 10.19
CA VAL A 17 0.10 18.57 10.87
C VAL A 17 -1.21 17.86 11.25
N SER A 18 -2.24 18.59 11.66
CA SER A 18 -3.50 17.98 12.12
C SER A 18 -4.24 17.27 10.98
N GLU A 19 -4.20 17.82 9.77
CA GLU A 19 -4.77 17.20 8.57
C GLU A 19 -3.94 15.99 8.14
N VAL A 20 -2.60 16.08 8.22
CA VAL A 20 -1.73 14.93 7.92
C VAL A 20 -1.98 13.77 8.88
N ILE A 21 -2.18 14.04 10.18
CA ILE A 21 -2.54 13.00 11.17
C ILE A 21 -3.90 12.37 10.82
N ALA A 22 -4.92 13.16 10.50
CA ALA A 22 -6.23 12.63 10.11
C ALA A 22 -6.14 11.71 8.88
N ILE A 23 -5.31 12.08 7.89
CA ILE A 23 -5.10 11.24 6.70
C ILE A 23 -4.25 10.00 7.04
N ALA A 24 -3.31 10.11 7.99
CA ALA A 24 -2.58 8.96 8.51
C ALA A 24 -3.53 7.96 9.19
N GLU A 25 -4.44 8.42 10.04
CA GLU A 25 -5.47 7.59 10.67
C GLU A 25 -6.33 6.86 9.63
N MET A 26 -6.78 7.58 8.60
CA MET A 26 -7.51 6.97 7.49
C MET A 26 -6.69 5.89 6.78
N PHE A 27 -5.41 6.13 6.53
CA PHE A 27 -4.54 5.14 5.90
C PHE A 27 -4.26 3.93 6.80
N LEU A 28 -4.14 4.15 8.12
CA LEU A 28 -3.99 3.08 9.11
C LEU A 28 -5.21 2.15 9.17
N ASP A 29 -6.43 2.68 8.96
CA ASP A 29 -7.66 1.88 8.88
C ASP A 29 -7.86 1.21 7.51
N LEU A 30 -7.60 1.94 6.42
CA LEU A 30 -7.90 1.47 5.07
C LEU A 30 -6.80 0.58 4.48
N GLY A 31 -5.53 0.82 4.81
CA GLY A 31 -4.38 0.07 4.29
C GLY A 31 -4.51 -1.44 4.48
N PRO A 32 -4.81 -1.95 5.70
CA PRO A 32 -5.04 -3.37 5.94
C PRO A 32 -6.19 -3.96 5.10
N LYS A 33 -7.30 -3.23 4.94
CA LYS A 33 -8.48 -3.66 4.18
C LYS A 33 -8.15 -3.77 2.68
N MET A 34 -7.40 -2.80 2.14
CA MET A 34 -6.92 -2.84 0.76
C MET A 34 -6.00 -4.04 0.51
N LEU A 35 -5.16 -4.39 1.49
CA LEU A 35 -4.28 -5.55 1.41
C LEU A 35 -5.07 -6.87 1.47
N GLU A 36 -6.08 -6.95 2.33
CA GLU A 36 -7.00 -8.09 2.41
C GLU A 36 -7.73 -8.31 1.07
N ASP A 37 -8.22 -7.25 0.45
CA ASP A 37 -8.87 -7.29 -0.88
C ASP A 37 -7.98 -7.90 -1.97
N ILE A 38 -6.67 -7.61 -1.95
CA ILE A 38 -5.70 -8.21 -2.88
C ILE A 38 -5.53 -9.70 -2.55
N GLY A 39 -5.37 -10.04 -1.27
CA GLY A 39 -5.21 -11.43 -0.82
C GLY A 39 -6.40 -12.31 -1.18
N GLU A 40 -7.63 -11.85 -0.92
CA GLU A 40 -8.84 -12.58 -1.29
C GLU A 40 -8.94 -12.83 -2.80
N ALA A 41 -8.51 -11.86 -3.61
CA ALA A 41 -8.52 -12.00 -5.05
C ALA A 41 -7.50 -13.04 -5.51
N ILE A 42 -6.30 -13.05 -4.91
CA ILE A 42 -5.25 -14.04 -5.15
C ILE A 42 -5.72 -15.45 -4.75
N ASP A 43 -6.33 -15.60 -3.57
CA ASP A 43 -6.84 -16.89 -3.06
C ASP A 43 -7.91 -17.51 -3.97
N LYS A 44 -8.67 -16.65 -4.67
CA LYS A 44 -9.70 -17.05 -5.64
C LYS A 44 -9.17 -17.14 -7.08
N GLU A 45 -7.86 -16.92 -7.28
CA GLU A 45 -7.22 -16.82 -8.60
C GLU A 45 -7.87 -15.77 -9.53
N ASP A 46 -8.52 -14.75 -8.95
CA ASP A 46 -9.08 -13.62 -9.68
C ASP A 46 -7.99 -12.55 -9.90
N TRP A 47 -7.07 -12.85 -10.83
CA TRP A 47 -5.92 -12.01 -11.13
C TRP A 47 -6.29 -10.60 -11.58
N LEU A 48 -7.41 -10.46 -12.28
CA LEU A 48 -7.90 -9.15 -12.71
C LEU A 48 -8.38 -8.31 -11.52
N ARG A 49 -9.09 -8.92 -10.56
CA ARG A 49 -9.45 -8.23 -9.30
C ARG A 49 -8.20 -7.90 -8.48
N ALA A 50 -7.23 -8.82 -8.39
CA ALA A 50 -5.98 -8.58 -7.68
C ALA A 50 -5.24 -7.36 -8.25
N GLY A 51 -5.11 -7.27 -9.58
CA GLY A 51 -4.46 -6.13 -10.23
C GLY A 51 -5.20 -4.81 -10.01
N LYS A 52 -6.54 -4.80 -10.08
CA LYS A 52 -7.36 -3.62 -9.78
C LYS A 52 -7.26 -3.19 -8.31
N ALA A 53 -7.20 -4.15 -7.38
CA ALA A 53 -7.04 -3.86 -5.96
C ALA A 53 -5.63 -3.29 -5.67
N ALA A 54 -4.59 -3.86 -6.29
CA ALA A 54 -3.23 -3.36 -6.19
C ALA A 54 -3.08 -1.93 -6.73
N HIS A 55 -3.77 -1.57 -7.83
CA HIS A 55 -3.81 -0.19 -8.34
C HIS A 55 -4.32 0.82 -7.31
N LYS A 56 -5.36 0.45 -6.54
CA LYS A 56 -5.92 1.32 -5.49
C LYS A 56 -4.91 1.50 -4.36
N LEU A 57 -4.34 0.41 -3.85
CA LEU A 57 -3.33 0.46 -2.79
C LEU A 57 -2.08 1.25 -3.22
N LYS A 58 -1.60 1.04 -4.45
CA LYS A 58 -0.49 1.80 -5.05
C LYS A 58 -0.67 3.30 -4.90
N SER A 59 -1.87 3.81 -5.19
CA SER A 59 -2.18 5.24 -5.07
C SER A 59 -2.01 5.75 -3.64
N SER A 60 -2.46 4.99 -2.64
CA SER A 60 -2.26 5.33 -1.23
C SER A 60 -0.78 5.23 -0.80
N LEU A 61 -0.03 4.24 -1.30
CA LEU A 61 1.40 4.10 -1.01
C LEU A 61 2.23 5.29 -1.54
N MET A 62 1.86 5.82 -2.71
CA MET A 62 2.53 6.99 -3.30
C MET A 62 2.38 8.26 -2.44
N LEU A 63 1.23 8.46 -1.78
CA LEU A 63 1.01 9.59 -0.88
C LEU A 63 2.02 9.61 0.28
N TRP A 64 2.37 8.42 0.80
CA TRP A 64 3.30 8.24 1.91
C TRP A 64 4.74 7.92 1.44
N ARG A 65 5.03 8.07 0.14
CA ARG A 65 6.33 7.78 -0.48
C ARG A 65 6.92 6.42 -0.10
N ILE A 66 6.07 5.39 0.00
CA ILE A 66 6.50 4.02 0.34
C ILE A 66 7.01 3.31 -0.93
N ASN A 67 8.08 3.85 -1.52
CA ASN A 67 8.51 3.53 -2.89
C ASN A 67 8.78 2.05 -3.12
N SER A 68 9.41 1.36 -2.16
CA SER A 68 9.70 -0.08 -2.28
C SER A 68 8.42 -0.92 -2.39
N LEU A 69 7.31 -0.46 -1.80
CA LEU A 69 6.02 -1.16 -1.91
C LEU A 69 5.22 -0.73 -3.14
N VAL A 70 5.45 0.50 -3.64
CA VAL A 70 4.86 0.95 -4.91
C VAL A 70 5.33 0.03 -6.06
N GLU A 71 6.61 -0.35 -6.08
CA GLU A 71 7.15 -1.26 -7.11
C GLU A 71 6.46 -2.64 -7.08
N LEU A 72 6.28 -3.22 -5.89
CA LEU A 72 5.55 -4.49 -5.70
C LEU A 72 4.09 -4.36 -6.15
N ALA A 73 3.41 -3.27 -5.77
CA ALA A 73 2.03 -3.03 -6.17
C ALA A 73 1.89 -2.85 -7.71
N VAL A 74 2.85 -2.21 -8.37
CA VAL A 74 2.91 -2.09 -9.84
C VAL A 74 3.11 -3.46 -10.50
N SER A 75 3.95 -4.32 -9.93
CA SER A 75 4.16 -5.68 -10.43
C SER A 75 2.87 -6.50 -10.36
N ILE A 76 2.21 -6.54 -9.19
CA ILE A 76 0.91 -7.21 -9.01
C ILE A 76 -0.16 -6.64 -9.94
N GLU A 77 -0.20 -5.31 -10.10
CA GLU A 77 -1.13 -4.62 -11.00
C GLU A 77 -0.95 -5.10 -12.44
N ASN A 78 0.27 -5.02 -12.97
CA ASN A 78 0.57 -5.35 -14.36
C ASN A 78 0.33 -6.84 -14.66
N ASN A 79 0.88 -7.72 -13.81
CA ASN A 79 0.72 -9.16 -13.94
C ASN A 79 -0.75 -9.58 -13.77
N GLY A 80 -1.48 -8.93 -12.86
CA GLY A 80 -2.92 -9.15 -12.66
C GLY A 80 -3.77 -8.76 -13.88
N TYR A 81 -3.51 -7.60 -14.49
CA TYR A 81 -4.19 -7.19 -15.72
C TYR A 81 -3.89 -8.10 -16.91
N GLN A 82 -2.65 -8.55 -17.04
CA GLN A 82 -2.20 -9.44 -18.12
C GLN A 82 -2.57 -10.91 -17.87
N LYS A 83 -2.91 -11.27 -16.62
CA LYS A 83 -3.11 -12.65 -16.16
C LYS A 83 -1.88 -13.52 -16.45
N SER A 84 -0.70 -12.95 -16.30
CA SER A 84 0.60 -13.59 -16.51
C SER A 84 1.38 -13.58 -15.19
N ASN A 85 2.43 -14.42 -15.12
CA ASN A 85 3.36 -14.43 -13.98
C ASN A 85 2.65 -14.52 -12.62
N THR A 86 1.68 -15.43 -12.49
CA THR A 86 0.83 -15.53 -11.30
C THR A 86 1.59 -15.95 -10.05
N GLU A 87 2.74 -16.60 -10.21
CA GLU A 87 3.65 -16.90 -9.10
C GLU A 87 4.34 -15.63 -8.59
N ASP A 88 4.73 -14.71 -9.48
CA ASP A 88 5.28 -13.40 -9.10
C ASP A 88 4.24 -12.57 -8.35
N ILE A 89 2.96 -12.60 -8.78
CA ILE A 89 1.86 -11.96 -8.03
C ILE A 89 1.82 -12.43 -6.58
N LYS A 90 1.96 -13.74 -6.34
CA LYS A 90 1.92 -14.33 -4.99
C LYS A 90 3.16 -13.94 -4.18
N SER A 91 4.36 -14.03 -4.76
CA SER A 91 5.59 -13.64 -4.05
C SER A 91 5.61 -12.15 -3.72
N ASP A 92 5.23 -11.30 -4.68
CA ASP A 92 5.18 -9.85 -4.49
C ASP A 92 4.14 -9.47 -3.45
N PHE A 93 3.00 -10.17 -3.40
CA PHE A 93 1.98 -9.94 -2.38
C PHE A 93 2.47 -10.27 -0.97
N ILE A 94 3.26 -11.34 -0.80
CA ILE A 94 3.85 -11.70 0.50
C ILE A 94 4.78 -10.59 0.99
N GLU A 95 5.64 -10.07 0.09
CA GLU A 95 6.56 -8.98 0.41
C GLU A 95 5.81 -7.68 0.68
N LEU A 96 4.80 -7.37 -0.13
CA LEU A 96 3.94 -6.20 0.02
C LEU A 96 3.21 -6.21 1.37
N LYS A 97 2.65 -7.37 1.76
CA LYS A 97 1.99 -7.57 3.05
C LYS A 97 2.93 -7.32 4.22
N LYS A 98 4.14 -7.90 4.17
CA LYS A 98 5.15 -7.71 5.21
C LYS A 98 5.56 -6.24 5.30
N GLY A 99 5.86 -5.63 4.16
CA GLY A 99 6.29 -4.24 4.10
C GLY A 99 5.23 -3.26 4.57
N LEU A 100 3.97 -3.46 4.18
CA LEU A 100 2.88 -2.58 4.59
C LEU A 100 2.69 -2.62 6.10
N ASN A 101 2.69 -3.80 6.72
CA ASN A 101 2.59 -3.93 8.18
C ASN A 101 3.72 -3.20 8.92
N ILE A 102 4.95 -3.25 8.39
CA ILE A 102 6.08 -2.49 8.94
C ILE A 102 5.85 -0.98 8.78
N ALA A 103 5.43 -0.53 7.60
CA ALA A 103 5.18 0.89 7.35
C ALA A 103 4.07 1.45 8.25
N LEU A 104 2.96 0.72 8.39
CA LEU A 104 1.85 1.10 9.28
C LEU A 104 2.31 1.16 10.74
N GLY A 105 3.15 0.23 11.20
CA GLY A 105 3.75 0.28 12.54
C GLY A 105 4.61 1.53 12.75
N GLN A 106 5.48 1.86 11.79
CA GLN A 106 6.30 3.06 11.83
C GLN A 106 5.46 4.34 11.82
N MET A 107 4.37 4.37 11.06
CA MET A 107 3.45 5.52 11.03
C MET A 107 2.74 5.70 12.38
N LYS A 108 2.28 4.62 13.01
CA LYS A 108 1.69 4.68 14.35
C LYS A 108 2.66 5.27 15.38
N GLU A 109 3.91 4.81 15.37
CA GLU A 109 4.96 5.34 16.24
C GLU A 109 5.25 6.83 15.96
N GLU A 110 5.38 7.22 14.68
CA GLU A 110 5.70 8.61 14.29
C GLU A 110 4.60 9.61 14.63
N PHE A 111 3.34 9.24 14.41
CA PHE A 111 2.19 10.09 14.66
C PHE A 111 1.56 9.90 16.04
N SER A 112 2.10 8.99 16.86
CA SER A 112 1.57 8.65 18.19
C SER A 112 0.11 8.16 18.15
N LEU A 113 -0.20 7.27 17.20
CA LEU A 113 -1.54 6.70 16.92
C LEU A 113 -1.66 5.20 17.30
#